data_AF-A0A4Q3D1K4-F1
#
_entry.id   AF-A0A4Q3D1K4-F1
#
_cell.length_a   1.000
_cell.length_b   1.000
_cell.length_c   1.000
_cell.angle_alpha   90.00
_cell.angle_beta   90.00
_cell.angle_gamma   90.00
#
_symmetry.space_group_name_H-M   'P 1'
#
loop_
_entity.id
_entity.type
_entity.pdbx_description
1 polymer ?
#
loop_
_entity_poly.entity_id
_entity_poly.type
_entity_poly.pdbx_seq_one_letter_code
_entity_poly.pdbx_strand_id
1 'polypeptide(L)' 'AWIYALAGGGEAGVRHVLQRLEAELRTAMILTGNRDIAGIGRDTLAR' A
#
# COMPACT_ATOMS: atom_id res chain seq x y z
N ALA A 1 -4.38 -11.09 -2.58
CA ALA A 1 -5.20 -10.10 -3.30
C ALA A 1 -4.85 -10.01 -4.79
N TRP A 2 -3.57 -9.87 -5.17
CA TRP A 2 -3.19 -9.71 -6.59
C TRP A 2 -3.59 -10.88 -7.51
N ILE A 3 -3.55 -12.13 -7.03
CA ILE A 3 -4.01 -13.31 -7.81
C ILE A 3 -5.49 -13.19 -8.18
N TYR A 4 -6.35 -12.69 -7.27
CA TYR A 4 -7.76 -12.46 -7.55
C TYR A 4 -7.98 -11.31 -8.54
N ALA A 5 -7.15 -10.27 -8.45
CA ALA A 5 -7.17 -9.16 -9.40
C ALA A 5 -6.75 -9.59 -10.81
N LEU A 6 -5.74 -10.47 -10.89
CA LEU A 6 -5.30 -11.09 -12.14
C LEU A 6 -6.41 -11.96 -12.74
N ALA A 7 -7.05 -12.80 -11.90
CA ALA A 7 -8.14 -13.67 -12.34
C ALA A 7 -9.38 -12.87 -12.81
N GLY A 8 -9.69 -11.75 -12.17
CA GLY A 8 -10.88 -10.94 -12.47
C GLY A 8 -10.70 -9.88 -13.58
N GLY A 9 -9.47 -9.43 -13.84
CA GLY A 9 -9.22 -8.30 -14.75
C GLY A 9 -7.85 -8.29 -15.41
N GLY A 10 -7.13 -9.41 -15.39
CA GLY A 10 -5.80 -9.53 -15.99
C GLY A 10 -4.81 -8.51 -15.43
N GLU A 11 -3.94 -8.01 -16.30
CA GLU A 11 -2.97 -6.97 -15.96
C GLU A 11 -3.64 -5.70 -15.42
N ALA A 12 -4.78 -5.30 -15.98
CA ALA A 12 -5.50 -4.11 -15.55
C ALA A 12 -6.01 -4.22 -14.11
N GLY A 13 -6.51 -5.40 -13.73
CA GLY A 13 -6.91 -5.68 -12.35
C GLY A 13 -5.73 -5.61 -11.38
N VAL A 14 -4.59 -6.22 -11.73
CA VAL A 14 -3.38 -6.14 -10.90
C VAL A 14 -2.90 -4.71 -10.75
N ARG A 15 -2.85 -3.94 -11.85
CA ARG A 15 -2.45 -2.52 -11.83
C ARG A 15 -3.34 -1.70 -10.92
N HIS A 16 -4.66 -1.91 -10.99
CA HIS A 16 -5.62 -1.21 -10.14
C HIS A 16 -5.37 -1.46 -8.64
N VAL A 17 -5.12 -2.72 -8.26
CA VAL A 17 -4.84 -3.07 -6.86
C VAL A 17 -3.53 -2.44 -6.38
N LEU A 18 -2.47 -2.47 -7.20
CA LEU A 18 -1.19 -1.85 -6.85
C LEU A 18 -1.32 -0.33 -6.65
N GLN A 19 -2.07 0.35 -7.51
CA GLN A 19 -2.32 1.79 -7.38
C GLN A 19 -3.08 2.14 -6.09
N ARG A 20 -4.10 1.34 -5.71
CA ARG A 20 -4.79 1.55 -4.44
C ARG A 20 -3.88 1.31 -3.25
N LEU A 21 -3.11 0.22 -3.26
CA LEU A 21 -2.15 -0.09 -2.20
C LEU A 21 -1.14 1.05 -2.02
N GLU A 22 -0.63 1.62 -3.11
CA GLU A 22 0.27 2.78 -3.03
C GLU A 22 -0.44 4.00 -2.39
N ALA A 23 -1.66 4.31 -2.82
CA ALA A 23 -2.40 5.47 -2.30
C ALA A 23 -2.74 5.31 -0.80
N GLU A 24 -3.16 4.12 -0.38
CA GLU A 24 -3.45 3.80 1.01
C GLU A 24 -2.16 3.82 1.86
N LEU A 25 -1.06 3.25 1.36
CA LEU A 25 0.24 3.32 2.03
C LEU A 25 0.71 4.77 2.20
N ARG A 26 0.57 5.61 1.17
CA ARG A 26 0.91 7.04 1.26
C ARG A 26 0.07 7.76 2.30
N THR A 27 -1.21 7.43 2.40
CA THR A 27 -2.09 7.98 3.44
C THR A 27 -1.63 7.55 4.84
N ALA A 28 -1.33 6.27 5.03
CA ALA A 28 -0.83 5.74 6.29
C ALA A 28 0.51 6.39 6.69
N MET A 29 1.42 6.59 5.74
CA MET A 29 2.68 7.30 5.95
C MET A 29 2.46 8.74 6.44
N ILE A 30 1.52 9.47 5.83
CA ILE A 30 1.17 10.83 6.27
C ILE A 30 0.63 10.81 7.70
N LEU A 31 -0.29 9.88 8.01
CA LEU A 31 -0.91 9.78 9.33
C LEU A 31 0.09 9.38 10.43
N THR A 32 1.15 8.66 10.05
CA THR A 32 2.21 8.21 10.98
C THR A 32 3.45 9.09 10.96
N GLY A 33 3.45 10.19 10.19
CA GLY A 33 4.57 11.13 10.13
C GLY A 33 5.80 10.64 9.33
N ASN A 34 5.66 9.59 8.52
CA ASN A 34 6.74 9.02 7.73
C ASN A 34 6.86 9.70 6.35
N ARG A 35 7.99 10.36 6.07
CA ARG A 35 8.22 11.08 4.80
C ARG A 35 8.75 10.19 3.68
N ASP A 36 9.40 9.09 4.04
CA ASP A 36 9.89 8.06 3.13
C ASP A 36 9.72 6.68 3.79
N ILE A 37 9.93 5.63 3.00
CA ILE A 37 9.75 4.24 3.47
C ILE A 37 10.84 3.86 4.48
N ALA A 38 12.01 4.50 4.44
CA ALA A 38 13.11 4.21 5.36
C ALA A 38 12.81 4.68 6.80
N GLY A 39 11.89 5.63 6.97
CA GLY A 39 11.39 6.05 8.28
C GLY A 39 10.45 5.05 8.96
N ILE A 40 9.90 4.07 8.24
CA ILE A 40 8.90 3.14 8.81
C ILE A 40 9.61 2.10 9.69
N GLY A 41 9.33 2.13 11.00
CA GLY A 41 9.99 1.29 11.99
C GLY A 41 9.04 0.70 13.05
N ARG A 42 9.62 0.11 14.10
CA ARG A 42 8.87 -0.48 15.23
C ARG A 42 8.10 0.57 16.03
N ASP A 43 8.59 1.79 16.03
CA ASP A 43 7.99 2.98 16.63
C ASP A 43 6.67 3.41 15.94
N THR A 44 6.44 2.98 14.69
CA THR A 44 5.17 3.19 13.98
C THR A 44 4.04 2.28 14.49
N LEU A 45 4.37 1.20 15.20
CA LEU A 45 3.38 0.26 15.73
C LEU A 45 2.80 0.77 17.04
N ALA A 46 1.49 0.64 17.21
CA ALA A 46 0.86 0.81 18.51
C ALA A 46 1.42 -0.24 19.50
N ARG A 47 1.60 0.17 20.76
CA ARG A 47 2.19 -0.66 21.81
C ARG A 47 1.24 -1.75 22.30
#